data_AF-A0A831PJC6-F1
#
_entry.id   AF-A0A831PJC6-F1
#
_cell.length_a   1.000
_cell.length_b   1.000
_cell.length_c   1.000
_cell.angle_alpha   90.00
_cell.angle_beta   90.00
_cell.angle_gamma   90.00
#
_symmetry.space_group_name_H-M   'P 1'
#
loop_
_entity.id
_entity.type
_entity.pdbx_description
1 polymer ?
#
loop_
_entity_poly.entity_id
_entity_poly.type
_entity_poly.pdbx_seq_one_letter_code
_entity_poly.pdbx_strand_id
1 'polypeptide(L)'
;EVLPHVPIEDNLLVHCSGSIPLSSIGKYSKNTGVFYPLQTLSRNRQLRFAKIPVFIEANSEENLNKLLKIASRISREVSVLDSKSRLNLHIAAVFACNFVNHFYTIAFEILKEKDISFDVLKPLILETAQKVQTMDPANAQTGPAVRFDKNVISTHLEALNGFPGYGDIYKKLSRSIYNYHKNR
;
A
#
# COMPACT_ATOMS: atom_id res chain seq x y z
N GLU A 1 -15.01 22.25 0.92
CA GLU A 1 -13.53 22.24 0.89
C GLU A 1 -13.02 23.35 1.80
N VAL A 2 -11.91 23.16 2.54
CA VAL A 2 -11.44 24.11 3.56
C VAL A 2 -10.46 25.15 2.99
N LEU A 3 -9.65 24.76 2.01
CA LEU A 3 -8.59 25.61 1.42
C LEU A 3 -9.04 26.98 0.90
N PRO A 4 -10.23 27.14 0.27
CA PRO A 4 -10.69 28.45 -0.21
C PRO A 4 -10.93 29.49 0.90
N HIS A 5 -11.02 29.05 2.17
CA HIS A 5 -11.36 29.89 3.32
C HIS A 5 -10.16 30.16 4.24
N VAL A 6 -8.96 29.70 3.88
CA VAL A 6 -7.74 29.89 4.66
C VAL A 6 -6.82 30.86 3.91
N PRO A 7 -6.41 32.00 4.51
CA PRO A 7 -5.43 32.88 3.90
C PRO A 7 -4.05 32.22 3.99
N ILE A 8 -3.65 31.51 2.93
CA ILE A 8 -2.36 30.81 2.87
C ILE A 8 -1.21 31.78 2.54
N GLU A 9 -1.52 32.92 1.90
CA GLU A 9 -0.56 33.95 1.50
C GLU A 9 0.65 33.33 0.77
N ASP A 10 1.88 33.80 1.06
CA ASP A 10 3.14 33.27 0.52
C ASP A 10 3.70 32.11 1.37
N ASN A 11 2.91 31.50 2.26
CA ASN A 11 3.39 30.36 3.05
C ASN A 11 3.55 29.09 2.20
N LEU A 12 4.48 28.23 2.63
CA LEU A 12 4.69 26.93 2.02
C LEU A 12 3.51 26.00 2.31
N LEU A 13 2.68 25.74 1.29
CA LEU A 13 1.56 24.81 1.33
C LEU A 13 2.02 23.41 0.94
N VAL A 14 1.76 22.45 1.82
CA VAL A 14 2.22 21.07 1.64
C VAL A 14 1.07 20.10 1.81
N HIS A 15 0.97 19.09 0.95
CA HIS A 15 0.05 17.97 1.15
C HIS A 15 0.81 16.65 1.34
N CYS A 16 0.15 15.66 1.96
CA CYS A 16 0.75 14.35 2.25
C CYS A 16 0.16 13.21 1.41
N SER A 17 -0.58 13.52 0.34
CA SER A 17 -1.18 12.49 -0.52
C SER A 17 -0.15 11.82 -1.44
N GLY A 18 -0.24 10.50 -1.55
CA GLY A 18 0.53 9.70 -2.50
C GLY A 18 0.03 9.79 -3.94
N SER A 19 -1.20 10.27 -4.18
CA SER A 19 -1.85 10.24 -5.50
C SER A 19 -2.24 11.61 -6.04
N ILE A 20 -2.35 12.63 -5.18
CA ILE A 20 -2.65 14.00 -5.61
C ILE A 20 -1.36 14.63 -6.15
N PRO A 21 -1.37 15.23 -7.36
CA PRO A 21 -0.20 15.90 -7.90
C PRO A 21 0.04 17.25 -7.23
N LEU A 22 1.30 17.69 -7.20
CA LEU A 22 1.70 18.98 -6.64
C LEU A 22 0.92 20.15 -7.26
N SER A 23 0.62 20.07 -8.56
CA SER A 23 -0.14 21.10 -9.30
C SER A 23 -1.54 21.33 -8.74
N SER A 24 -2.15 20.36 -8.05
CA SER A 24 -3.50 20.51 -7.47
C SER A 24 -3.59 21.60 -6.41
N ILE A 25 -2.47 21.95 -5.79
CA ILE A 25 -2.42 23.01 -4.78
C ILE A 25 -1.77 24.32 -5.26
N GLY A 26 -1.24 24.34 -6.50
CA GLY A 26 -0.53 25.50 -7.07
C GLY A 26 -1.38 26.74 -7.25
N LYS A 27 -2.71 26.61 -7.30
CA LYS A 27 -3.63 27.76 -7.35
C LYS A 27 -3.86 28.44 -6.00
N TYR A 28 -3.46 27.82 -4.90
CA TYR A 28 -3.70 28.32 -3.54
C TYR A 28 -2.45 28.95 -2.89
N SER A 29 -1.25 28.66 -3.40
CA SER A 29 0.00 29.28 -2.95
C SER A 29 1.06 29.24 -4.06
N LYS A 30 1.91 30.25 -4.09
CA LYS A 30 3.12 30.28 -4.94
C LYS A 30 4.25 29.41 -4.38
N ASN A 31 4.15 28.98 -3.13
CA ASN A 31 5.11 28.10 -2.46
C ASN A 31 4.44 26.78 -2.14
N THR A 32 4.73 25.74 -2.91
CA THR A 32 4.04 24.45 -2.78
C THR A 32 4.99 23.27 -2.68
N GLY A 33 4.53 22.22 -2.02
CA GLY A 33 5.25 20.98 -1.94
C GLY A 33 4.42 19.78 -1.55
N VAL A 34 5.09 18.63 -1.52
CA VAL A 34 4.55 17.35 -1.10
C VAL A 34 5.46 16.78 -0.03
N PHE A 35 4.84 16.22 1.02
CA PHE A 35 5.53 15.52 2.08
C PHE A 35 4.84 14.17 2.30
N TYR A 36 5.37 13.12 1.69
CA TYR A 36 4.71 11.82 1.62
C TYR A 36 5.49 10.75 2.40
N PRO A 37 5.16 10.50 3.68
CA PRO A 37 5.67 9.36 4.41
C PRO A 37 4.99 8.08 3.92
N LEU A 38 5.76 7.12 3.40
CA LEU A 38 5.26 5.84 2.91
C LEU A 38 5.06 4.86 4.07
N GLN A 39 3.93 4.95 4.75
CA GLN A 39 3.58 4.06 5.85
C GLN A 39 2.08 3.92 6.04
N THR A 40 1.63 2.76 6.51
CA THR A 40 0.28 2.57 7.03
C THR A 40 0.15 3.25 8.40
N LEU A 41 -0.53 4.40 8.44
CA LEU A 41 -0.79 5.12 9.69
C LEU A 41 -2.06 4.59 10.34
N SER A 42 -2.01 4.34 11.65
CA SER A 42 -3.18 3.96 12.46
C SER A 42 -3.15 4.77 13.75
N ARG A 43 -4.28 5.35 14.16
CA ARG A 43 -4.35 6.28 15.31
C ARG A 43 -3.74 5.70 16.61
N ASN A 44 -3.88 4.39 16.81
CA ASN A 44 -3.51 3.73 18.06
C ASN A 44 -2.13 3.04 18.01
N ARG A 45 -1.35 3.23 16.94
CA ARG A 45 -0.05 2.56 16.77
C ARG A 45 1.09 3.58 16.77
N GLN A 46 1.93 3.53 17.79
CA GLN A 46 3.20 4.27 17.78
C GLN A 46 4.15 3.68 16.75
N LEU A 47 4.72 4.56 15.91
CA LEU A 47 5.63 4.19 14.85
C LEU A 47 6.98 4.85 15.06
N ARG A 48 8.06 4.13 14.77
CA ARG A 48 9.41 4.69 14.74
C ARG A 48 9.63 5.36 13.39
N PHE A 49 9.37 6.66 13.32
CA PHE A 49 9.47 7.45 12.08
C PHE A 49 10.86 7.44 11.44
N ALA A 50 11.92 7.23 12.23
CA ALA A 50 13.31 7.24 11.75
C ALA A 50 13.61 6.28 10.59
N LYS A 51 12.82 5.22 10.41
CA LYS A 51 13.00 4.22 9.34
C LYS A 51 11.93 4.30 8.24
N ILE A 52 10.98 5.23 8.33
CA ILE A 52 9.90 5.35 7.36
C ILE A 52 10.43 6.11 6.14
N PRO A 53 10.38 5.56 4.92
CA PRO A 53 10.73 6.32 3.72
C PRO A 53 9.82 7.54 3.58
N VAL A 54 10.41 8.73 3.42
CA VAL A 54 9.70 9.99 3.20
C VAL A 54 10.07 10.52 1.82
N PHE A 55 9.05 10.72 1.00
CA PHE A 55 9.20 11.27 -0.34
C PHE A 55 8.76 12.73 -0.38
N ILE A 56 9.59 13.59 -0.94
CA ILE A 56 9.31 15.03 -1.05
C ILE A 56 9.29 15.50 -2.51
N GLU A 57 8.51 16.53 -2.78
CA GLU A 57 8.43 17.23 -4.07
C GLU A 57 8.18 18.71 -3.77
N ALA A 58 8.69 19.63 -4.57
CA ALA A 58 8.42 21.06 -4.41
C ALA A 58 8.44 21.78 -5.75
N ASN A 59 7.79 22.94 -5.80
CA ASN A 59 7.74 23.76 -7.01
C ASN A 59 8.98 24.65 -7.23
N SER A 60 9.91 24.67 -6.26
CA SER A 60 11.18 25.39 -6.35
C SER A 60 12.25 24.69 -5.52
N GLU A 61 13.52 24.94 -5.83
CA GLU A 61 14.67 24.41 -5.08
C GLU A 61 14.69 24.94 -3.64
N GLU A 62 14.30 26.19 -3.42
CA GLU A 62 14.18 26.78 -2.08
C GLU A 62 13.18 26.00 -1.21
N ASN A 63 12.00 25.71 -1.76
CA ASN A 63 10.95 24.96 -1.05
C ASN A 63 11.36 23.50 -0.84
N LEU A 64 12.07 22.89 -1.80
CA LEU A 64 12.61 21.55 -1.66
C LEU A 64 13.61 21.48 -0.49
N ASN A 65 14.51 22.46 -0.39
CA ASN A 65 15.48 22.57 0.70
C ASN A 65 14.79 22.74 2.07
N LYS A 66 13.69 23.50 2.15
CA LYS A 66 12.87 23.60 3.38
C LYS A 66 12.27 22.24 3.76
N LEU A 67 11.66 21.53 2.81
CA LEU A 67 11.09 20.21 3.05
C LEU A 67 12.14 19.18 3.48
N LEU A 68 13.31 19.18 2.84
CA LEU A 68 14.42 18.28 3.17
C LEU A 68 14.91 18.49 4.61
N LYS A 69 15.02 19.74 5.07
CA LYS A 69 15.37 20.06 6.47
C LYS A 69 14.34 19.54 7.46
N ILE A 70 13.05 19.54 7.12
CA ILE A 70 11.98 19.02 7.97
C ILE A 70 11.98 17.49 7.94
N ALA A 71 12.04 16.88 6.76
CA ALA A 71 12.01 15.44 6.56
C ALA A 71 13.17 14.73 7.26
N SER A 72 14.39 15.27 7.15
CA SER A 72 15.60 14.69 7.75
C SER A 72 15.62 14.72 9.28
N ARG A 73 14.77 15.55 9.92
CA ARG A 73 14.59 15.53 11.38
C ARG A 73 13.71 14.38 11.86
N ILE A 74 12.87 13.81 10.99
CA ILE A 74 11.93 12.75 11.37
C ILE A 74 12.27 11.39 10.79
N SER A 75 12.95 11.34 9.63
CA SER A 75 13.36 10.10 8.96
C SER A 75 14.81 10.17 8.50
N ARG A 76 15.46 9.01 8.49
CA ARG A 76 16.79 8.82 7.89
C ARG A 76 16.69 8.50 6.39
N GLU A 77 15.51 8.14 5.92
CA GLU A 77 15.24 7.72 4.54
C GLU A 77 14.41 8.80 3.84
N VAL A 78 15.07 9.80 3.25
CA VAL A 78 14.40 10.89 2.53
C VAL A 78 14.82 10.89 1.07
N SER A 79 13.86 11.00 0.15
CA SER A 79 14.12 11.04 -1.28
C SER A 79 13.19 11.99 -2.00
N VAL A 80 13.66 12.53 -3.13
CA VAL A 80 12.83 13.39 -4.00
C VAL A 80 12.09 12.51 -5.00
N LEU A 81 10.79 12.75 -5.19
CA LEU A 81 9.98 11.97 -6.13
C LEU A 81 8.90 12.84 -6.77
N ASP A 82 8.88 12.88 -8.10
CA ASP A 82 7.86 13.63 -8.84
C ASP A 82 6.45 13.03 -8.66
N SER A 83 5.43 13.82 -8.99
CA SER A 83 4.02 13.44 -8.84
C SER A 83 3.66 12.14 -9.57
N LYS A 84 4.25 11.88 -10.75
CA LYS A 84 3.95 10.69 -11.55
C LYS A 84 4.55 9.44 -10.91
N SER A 85 5.78 9.52 -10.47
CA SER A 85 6.52 8.44 -9.83
C SER A 85 5.93 8.15 -8.45
N ARG A 86 5.54 9.18 -7.70
CA ARG A 86 4.84 9.04 -6.42
C ARG A 86 3.49 8.34 -6.58
N LEU A 87 2.72 8.65 -7.61
CA LEU A 87 1.46 7.96 -7.90
C LEU A 87 1.69 6.46 -8.13
N ASN A 88 2.68 6.09 -8.95
CA ASN A 88 3.02 4.68 -9.18
C ASN A 88 3.47 3.97 -7.91
N LEU A 89 4.31 4.61 -7.10
CA LEU A 89 4.74 4.10 -5.80
C LEU A 89 3.54 3.90 -4.87
N HIS A 90 2.60 4.85 -4.83
CA HIS A 90 1.40 4.74 -4.01
C HIS A 90 0.52 3.57 -4.45
N ILE A 91 0.32 3.38 -5.76
CA ILE A 91 -0.42 2.21 -6.29
C ILE A 91 0.28 0.92 -5.85
N ALA A 92 1.60 0.81 -6.00
CA ALA A 92 2.35 -0.36 -5.55
C ALA A 92 2.16 -0.63 -4.04
N ALA A 93 2.16 0.43 -3.21
CA ALA A 93 1.92 0.31 -1.78
C ALA A 93 0.47 -0.11 -1.45
N VAL A 94 -0.52 0.32 -2.24
CA VAL A 94 -1.90 -0.15 -2.11
C VAL A 94 -1.99 -1.66 -2.32
N PHE A 95 -1.32 -2.19 -3.36
CA PHE A 95 -1.23 -3.63 -3.57
C PHE A 95 -0.48 -4.34 -2.44
N ALA A 96 0.68 -3.82 -2.03
CA ALA A 96 1.54 -4.47 -1.05
C ALA A 96 0.99 -4.44 0.39
N CYS A 97 0.13 -3.48 0.73
CA CYS A 97 -0.33 -3.29 2.11
C CYS A 97 -1.85 -3.24 2.25
N ASN A 98 -2.55 -2.38 1.48
CA ASN A 98 -4.00 -2.21 1.64
C ASN A 98 -4.78 -3.46 1.22
N PHE A 99 -4.52 -3.98 0.02
CA PHE A 99 -5.19 -5.20 -0.44
C PHE A 99 -4.79 -6.42 0.38
N VAL A 100 -3.51 -6.52 0.75
CA VAL A 100 -3.02 -7.58 1.64
C VAL A 100 -3.75 -7.56 2.99
N ASN A 101 -3.97 -6.40 3.59
CA ASN A 101 -4.76 -6.30 4.82
C ASN A 101 -6.21 -6.76 4.62
N HIS A 102 -6.83 -6.42 3.48
CA HIS A 102 -8.16 -6.92 3.16
C HIS A 102 -8.19 -8.45 3.00
N PHE A 103 -7.14 -9.07 2.45
CA PHE A 103 -7.02 -10.53 2.43
C PHE A 103 -6.94 -11.14 3.84
N TYR A 104 -6.31 -10.44 4.79
CA TYR A 104 -6.37 -10.84 6.20
C TYR A 104 -7.79 -10.74 6.77
N THR A 105 -8.55 -9.71 6.42
CA THR A 105 -9.96 -9.59 6.80
C THR A 105 -10.81 -10.73 6.24
N ILE A 106 -10.67 -11.06 4.95
CA ILE A 106 -11.37 -12.18 4.32
C ILE A 106 -11.04 -13.49 5.04
N ALA A 107 -9.75 -13.76 5.29
CA ALA A 107 -9.32 -14.96 5.99
C ALA A 107 -9.85 -15.01 7.44
N PHE A 108 -9.88 -13.88 8.14
CA PHE A 108 -10.45 -13.74 9.48
C PHE A 108 -11.93 -14.12 9.49
N GLU A 109 -12.73 -13.60 8.56
CA GLU A 109 -14.16 -13.90 8.48
C GLU A 109 -14.44 -15.36 8.12
N ILE A 110 -13.67 -15.94 7.19
CA ILE A 110 -13.79 -17.37 6.83
C ILE A 110 -13.55 -18.27 8.05
N LEU A 111 -12.50 -18.00 8.84
CA LEU A 111 -12.19 -18.79 10.02
C LEU A 111 -13.19 -18.55 11.16
N LYS A 112 -13.67 -17.31 11.31
CA LYS A 112 -14.67 -16.95 12.32
C LYS A 112 -15.98 -17.72 12.13
N GLU A 113 -16.45 -17.91 10.90
CA GLU A 113 -17.65 -18.70 10.57
C GLU A 113 -17.51 -20.20 10.93
N LYS A 114 -16.29 -20.66 11.20
CA LYS A 114 -15.97 -22.04 11.57
C LYS A 114 -15.48 -22.17 13.01
N ASP A 115 -15.59 -21.11 13.82
CA ASP A 115 -15.08 -21.03 15.19
C ASP A 115 -13.57 -21.37 15.31
N ILE A 116 -12.80 -21.09 14.26
CA ILE A 116 -11.36 -21.26 14.24
C ILE A 116 -10.70 -19.92 14.58
N SER A 117 -9.79 -19.91 15.56
CA SER A 117 -9.04 -18.69 15.91
C SER A 117 -8.15 -18.24 14.76
N PHE A 118 -8.17 -16.94 14.45
CA PHE A 118 -7.28 -16.33 13.45
C PHE A 118 -5.80 -16.42 13.83
N ASP A 119 -5.47 -16.68 15.10
CA ASP A 119 -4.09 -16.80 15.57
C ASP A 119 -3.30 -17.88 14.83
N VAL A 120 -3.99 -18.92 14.33
CA VAL A 120 -3.36 -20.00 13.55
C VAL A 120 -2.75 -19.51 12.23
N LEU A 121 -3.21 -18.38 11.69
CA LEU A 121 -2.67 -17.79 10.46
C LEU A 121 -1.51 -16.81 10.70
N LYS A 122 -1.33 -16.29 11.92
CA LYS A 122 -0.29 -15.29 12.21
C LYS A 122 1.12 -15.77 11.83
N PRO A 123 1.55 -17.01 12.15
CA PRO A 123 2.87 -17.51 11.72
C PRO A 123 3.02 -17.59 10.21
N LEU A 124 1.98 -18.02 9.49
CA LEU A 124 1.99 -18.12 8.03
C LEU A 124 2.07 -16.74 7.36
N ILE A 125 1.36 -15.76 7.90
CA ILE A 125 1.42 -14.37 7.43
C ILE A 125 2.83 -13.80 7.61
N LEU A 126 3.44 -14.03 8.79
CA LEU A 126 4.79 -13.56 9.09
C LEU A 126 5.83 -14.18 8.15
N GLU A 127 5.80 -15.51 7.97
CA GLU A 127 6.68 -16.22 7.05
C GLU A 127 6.56 -15.70 5.61
N THR A 128 5.33 -15.47 5.15
CA THR A 128 5.08 -14.91 3.82
C THR A 128 5.69 -13.52 3.65
N ALA A 129 5.56 -12.66 4.66
CA ALA A 129 6.15 -11.33 4.66
C ALA A 129 7.68 -11.35 4.78
N GLN A 130 8.26 -12.32 5.48
CA GLN A 130 9.70 -12.51 5.61
C GLN A 130 10.34 -12.98 4.31
N LYS A 131 9.71 -13.92 3.59
CA LYS A 131 10.21 -14.43 2.30
C LYS A 131 10.50 -13.31 1.31
N VAL A 132 9.57 -12.36 1.14
CA VAL A 132 9.73 -11.26 0.18
C VAL A 132 10.84 -10.26 0.56
N GLN A 133 11.41 -10.35 1.76
CA GLN A 133 12.59 -9.56 2.14
C GLN A 133 13.88 -10.14 1.56
N THR A 134 13.91 -11.45 1.26
CA THR A 134 15.12 -12.18 0.86
C THR A 134 15.00 -12.85 -0.50
N MET A 135 13.81 -12.86 -1.11
CA MET A 135 13.56 -13.49 -2.40
C MET A 135 12.56 -12.69 -3.23
N ASP A 136 12.67 -12.80 -4.56
CA ASP A 136 11.71 -12.17 -5.47
C ASP A 136 10.27 -12.69 -5.20
N PRO A 137 9.25 -11.81 -5.16
CA PRO A 137 7.87 -12.21 -4.89
C PRO A 137 7.35 -13.33 -5.78
N ALA A 138 7.78 -13.35 -7.04
CA ALA A 138 7.40 -14.40 -7.98
C ALA A 138 7.97 -15.77 -7.62
N ASN A 139 9.18 -15.83 -7.04
CA ASN A 139 9.78 -17.09 -6.60
C ASN A 139 9.21 -17.56 -5.25
N ALA A 140 8.69 -16.63 -4.45
CA ALA A 140 7.98 -16.94 -3.21
C ALA A 140 6.56 -17.52 -3.45
N GLN A 141 5.99 -17.31 -4.64
CA GLN A 141 4.62 -17.70 -4.97
C GLN A 141 4.48 -19.22 -5.02
N THR A 142 3.57 -19.76 -4.21
CA THR A 142 3.20 -21.17 -4.20
C THR A 142 1.67 -21.33 -4.25
N GLY A 143 1.19 -22.58 -4.17
CA GLY A 143 -0.24 -22.89 -4.08
C GLY A 143 -0.86 -23.39 -5.40
N PRO A 144 -2.16 -23.78 -5.37
CA PRO A 144 -2.83 -24.43 -6.49
C PRO A 144 -2.98 -23.53 -7.72
N ALA A 145 -3.02 -22.21 -7.53
CA ALA A 145 -3.18 -21.24 -8.62
C ALA A 145 -1.99 -21.20 -9.59
N VAL A 146 -0.76 -21.45 -9.12
CA VAL A 146 0.45 -21.46 -9.96
C VAL A 146 0.34 -22.51 -11.07
N ARG A 147 -0.19 -23.68 -10.74
CA ARG A 147 -0.41 -24.82 -11.66
C ARG A 147 -1.84 -24.94 -12.18
N PHE A 148 -2.69 -23.95 -11.86
CA PHE A 148 -4.12 -23.93 -12.17
C PHE A 148 -4.84 -25.26 -11.85
N ASP A 149 -4.64 -25.76 -10.64
CA ASP A 149 -5.22 -27.01 -10.14
C ASP A 149 -6.75 -26.89 -10.05
N LYS A 150 -7.44 -27.26 -11.13
CA LYS A 150 -8.89 -27.04 -11.28
C LYS A 150 -9.71 -27.75 -10.21
N ASN A 151 -9.26 -28.93 -9.78
CA ASN A 151 -9.98 -29.71 -8.78
C ASN A 151 -9.93 -28.99 -7.43
N VAL A 152 -8.73 -28.61 -6.98
CA VAL A 152 -8.56 -27.85 -5.72
C VAL A 152 -9.27 -26.50 -5.78
N ILE A 153 -9.15 -25.78 -6.91
CA ILE A 153 -9.82 -24.49 -7.11
C ILE A 153 -11.36 -24.64 -7.05
N SER A 154 -11.94 -25.69 -7.65
CA SER A 154 -13.39 -25.94 -7.57
C SER A 154 -13.85 -26.15 -6.14
N THR A 155 -13.15 -27.03 -5.41
CA THR A 155 -13.46 -27.31 -3.99
C THR A 155 -13.38 -26.06 -3.13
N HIS A 156 -12.37 -25.20 -3.33
CA HIS A 156 -12.29 -23.93 -2.62
C HIS A 156 -13.46 -22.99 -2.95
N LEU A 157 -13.87 -22.92 -4.22
CA LEU A 157 -14.99 -22.06 -4.64
C LEU A 157 -16.32 -22.53 -4.06
N GLU A 158 -16.55 -23.84 -4.00
CA GLU A 158 -17.72 -24.41 -3.33
C GLU A 158 -17.75 -24.07 -1.84
N ALA A 159 -16.60 -24.17 -1.15
CA ALA A 159 -16.47 -23.79 0.24
C ALA A 159 -16.70 -22.28 0.48
N LEU A 160 -16.52 -21.45 -0.54
CA LEU A 160 -16.74 -20.00 -0.48
C LEU A 160 -18.19 -19.57 -0.80
N ASN A 161 -19.10 -20.48 -1.16
CA ASN A 161 -20.47 -20.14 -1.54
C ASN A 161 -21.25 -19.37 -0.45
N GLY A 162 -20.89 -19.56 0.83
CA GLY A 162 -21.48 -18.84 1.97
C GLY A 162 -20.97 -17.41 2.16
N PHE A 163 -19.98 -16.96 1.39
CA PHE A 163 -19.33 -15.65 1.55
C PHE A 163 -19.52 -14.77 0.31
N PRO A 164 -20.46 -13.81 0.34
CA PRO A 164 -20.76 -12.95 -0.81
C PRO A 164 -19.52 -12.21 -1.34
N GLY A 165 -19.25 -12.37 -2.63
CA GLY A 165 -18.14 -11.68 -3.32
C GLY A 165 -16.75 -12.33 -3.18
N TYR A 166 -16.52 -13.20 -2.18
CA TYR A 166 -15.19 -13.79 -1.96
C TYR A 166 -14.79 -14.76 -3.07
N GLY A 167 -15.76 -15.50 -3.61
CA GLY A 167 -15.53 -16.37 -4.78
C GLY A 167 -15.01 -15.60 -6.00
N ASP A 168 -15.49 -14.38 -6.25
CA ASP A 168 -15.06 -13.58 -7.40
C ASP A 168 -13.65 -13.03 -7.22
N ILE A 169 -13.31 -12.58 -6.02
CA ILE A 169 -11.94 -12.18 -5.66
C ILE A 169 -11.00 -13.37 -5.85
N TYR A 170 -11.37 -14.53 -5.30
CA TYR A 170 -10.58 -15.77 -5.40
C TYR A 170 -10.32 -16.17 -6.85
N LYS A 171 -11.36 -16.15 -7.71
CA LYS A 171 -11.24 -16.46 -9.15
C LYS A 171 -10.29 -15.50 -9.86
N LYS A 172 -10.48 -14.19 -9.66
CA LYS A 172 -9.67 -13.16 -10.33
C LYS A 172 -8.20 -13.26 -9.94
N LEU A 173 -7.91 -13.45 -8.65
CA LEU A 173 -6.54 -13.61 -8.16
C LEU A 173 -5.91 -14.91 -8.65
N SER A 174 -6.62 -16.04 -8.56
CA SER A 174 -6.11 -17.33 -9.05
C SER A 174 -5.76 -17.29 -10.53
N ARG A 175 -6.62 -16.67 -11.35
CA ARG A 175 -6.35 -16.48 -12.78
C ARG A 175 -5.20 -15.51 -13.03
N SER A 176 -5.09 -14.44 -12.24
CA SER A 176 -3.98 -13.49 -12.35
C SER A 176 -2.63 -14.15 -12.04
N ILE A 177 -2.57 -14.95 -10.96
CA ILE A 177 -1.38 -15.72 -10.59
C ILE A 177 -1.00 -16.70 -11.71
N TYR A 178 -1.96 -17.50 -12.19
CA TYR A 178 -1.70 -18.45 -13.26
C TYR A 178 -1.17 -17.79 -14.54
N ASN A 179 -1.84 -16.73 -15.00
CA ASN A 179 -1.42 -16.01 -16.21
C ASN A 179 -0.01 -15.42 -16.07
N TYR A 180 0.34 -14.90 -14.89
CA TYR A 180 1.68 -14.38 -14.62
C TYR A 180 2.75 -15.47 -14.74
N HIS A 181 2.52 -16.64 -14.13
CA HIS A 181 3.48 -17.74 -14.13
C HIS A 181 3.52 -18.52 -15.44
N LYS A 182 2.42 -18.56 -16.21
CA LYS A 182 2.40 -19.17 -17.54
C LYS A 182 3.24 -18.40 -18.56
N ASN A 183 3.31 -17.08 -18.40
CA ASN A 183 3.98 -16.18 -19.35
C ASN A 183 5.42 -15.82 -18.94
N ARG A 184 5.96 -16.49 -17.90
CA ARG A 184 7.36 -16.40 -17.47
C ARG A 184 8.11 -17.64 -17.93
#